data_AF-Q6WCC2-F1
#
_entry.id   AF-Q6WCC2-F1
#
_cell.length_a   1.000
_cell.length_b   1.000
_cell.length_c   1.000
_cell.angle_alpha   90.00
_cell.angle_beta   90.00
_cell.angle_gamma   90.00
#
_symmetry.space_group_name_H-M   'P 1'
#
loop_
_entity.id
_entity.type
_entity.pdbx_description
1 polymer ?
#
loop_
_entity_poly.entity_id
_entity_poly.type
_entity_poly.pdbx_seq_one_letter_code
_entity_poly.pdbx_strand_id
1 'polypeptide(L)'
;YYTPMMVFQRLLQEQHFPEATRWLQYVWNPAGHVVNGVLQNYTWNVRPLEEDTGWNDSPLDSIDPDAIAQYDPMHYKVATFMSYLDLLIARGDAAYRLLERDTLNEARMWYVQALNLLGDEPYISFDADWSALTLGDAASEVTRRDYQEALLAVRRLVPAPETRTANS
;
A
#
# COMPACT_ATOMS: atom_id res chain seq x y z
N TYR A 1 9.52 -6.37 11.50
CA TYR A 1 8.35 -5.62 11.01
C TYR A 1 7.33 -5.36 12.12
N TYR A 2 6.67 -6.41 12.65
CA TYR A 2 5.54 -6.23 13.59
C TYR A 2 5.85 -5.47 14.88
N THR A 3 6.98 -5.74 15.56
CA THR A 3 7.31 -5.04 16.82
C THR A 3 7.42 -3.52 16.63
N PRO A 4 8.21 -2.99 15.67
CA PRO A 4 8.18 -1.57 15.37
C PRO A 4 6.80 -1.01 15.05
N MET A 5 6.00 -1.71 14.22
CA MET A 5 4.66 -1.25 13.83
C MET A 5 3.69 -1.22 15.01
N MET A 6 3.74 -2.21 15.90
CA MET A 6 2.91 -2.26 17.10
C MET A 6 3.26 -1.13 18.08
N VAL A 7 4.57 -0.88 18.29
CA VAL A 7 5.01 0.22 19.17
C VAL A 7 4.66 1.58 18.56
N PHE A 8 4.88 1.75 17.25
CA PHE A 8 4.42 2.93 16.50
C PHE A 8 2.92 3.17 16.73
N GLN A 9 2.08 2.16 16.48
CA GLN A 9 0.64 2.30 16.59
C GLN A 9 0.21 2.68 18.00
N ARG A 10 0.84 2.09 19.03
CA ARG A 10 0.56 2.44 20.42
C ARG A 10 0.95 3.87 20.73
N LEU A 11 2.12 4.33 20.29
CA LEU A 11 2.58 5.71 20.51
C LEU A 11 1.71 6.73 19.77
N LEU A 12 1.25 6.39 18.56
CA LEU A 12 0.33 7.23 17.80
C LEU A 12 -1.00 7.40 18.53
N GLN A 13 -1.57 6.32 19.09
CA GLN A 13 -2.80 6.37 19.89
C GLN A 13 -2.67 7.28 21.12
N GLU A 14 -1.50 7.29 21.75
CA GLU A 14 -1.21 8.16 22.90
C GLU A 14 -0.73 9.57 22.48
N GLN A 15 -0.71 9.89 21.18
CA GLN A 15 -0.25 11.17 20.63
C GLN A 15 1.22 11.51 20.93
N HIS A 16 2.04 10.50 21.22
CA HIS A 16 3.49 10.64 21.39
C HIS A 16 4.16 10.68 20.02
N PHE A 17 3.92 11.75 19.26
CA PHE A 17 4.27 11.83 17.85
C PHE A 17 5.78 11.73 17.54
N PRO A 18 6.71 12.37 18.29
CA PRO A 18 8.14 12.26 18.01
C PRO A 18 8.65 10.81 18.11
N GLU A 19 8.24 10.10 19.14
CA GLU A 19 8.58 8.70 19.35
C GLU A 19 7.91 7.83 18.28
N ALA A 20 6.62 8.05 17.98
CA ALA A 20 5.93 7.32 16.92
C ALA A 20 6.69 7.43 15.58
N THR A 21 7.11 8.63 15.19
CA THR A 21 7.92 8.86 13.99
C THR A 21 9.20 8.05 13.99
N ARG A 22 9.94 8.05 15.10
CA ARG A 22 11.18 7.28 15.22
C ARG A 22 10.95 5.78 15.08
N TRP A 23 9.88 5.25 15.66
CA TRP A 23 9.55 3.83 15.58
C TRP A 23 9.13 3.40 14.18
N LEU A 24 8.37 4.23 13.46
CA LEU A 24 8.04 3.98 12.05
C LEU A 24 9.29 4.04 11.17
N GLN A 25 10.21 4.95 11.44
CA GLN A 25 11.50 5.05 10.74
C GLN A 25 12.39 3.82 10.90
N TYR A 26 12.18 2.96 11.90
CA TYR A 26 12.85 1.66 11.94
C TYR A 26 12.37 0.68 10.85
N VAL A 27 11.22 0.95 10.24
CA VAL A 27 10.66 0.16 9.13
C VAL A 27 10.88 0.87 7.80
N TRP A 28 10.46 2.13 7.70
CA TRP A 28 10.51 2.89 6.46
C TRP A 28 10.84 4.36 6.72
N ASN A 29 11.78 4.90 5.96
CA ASN A 29 12.11 6.32 6.01
C ASN A 29 12.20 6.88 4.59
N PRO A 30 11.28 7.77 4.16
CA PRO A 30 11.33 8.37 2.83
C PRO A 30 12.56 9.26 2.62
N ALA A 31 13.19 9.75 3.70
CA ALA A 31 14.44 10.50 3.62
C ALA A 31 15.70 9.62 3.51
N GLY A 32 15.54 8.29 3.49
CA GLY A 32 16.65 7.32 3.47
C GLY A 32 17.29 7.10 4.84
N HIS A 33 18.30 6.22 4.88
CA HIS A 33 18.99 5.83 6.11
C HIS A 33 20.46 6.24 6.06
N VAL A 34 21.01 6.73 7.17
CA VAL A 34 22.43 7.08 7.29
C VAL A 34 23.10 6.11 8.24
N VAL A 35 24.07 5.35 7.75
CA VAL A 35 24.84 4.38 8.51
C VAL A 35 26.31 4.78 8.43
N ASN A 36 26.97 4.97 9.58
CA ASN A 36 28.36 5.43 9.67
C ASN A 36 28.64 6.72 8.87
N GLY A 37 27.67 7.64 8.84
CA GLY A 37 27.79 8.92 8.11
C GLY A 37 27.53 8.83 6.61
N VAL A 38 27.19 7.65 6.07
CA VAL A 38 26.92 7.45 4.63
C VAL A 38 25.43 7.17 4.41
N LEU A 39 24.83 7.92 3.48
CA LEU A 39 23.45 7.68 3.02
C LEU A 39 23.39 6.36 2.24
N GLN A 40 22.44 5.50 2.63
CA GLN A 40 22.21 4.21 2.01
C GLN A 40 21.27 4.31 0.81
N ASN A 41 21.30 3.31 -0.07
CA ASN A 41 20.48 3.24 -1.28
C ASN A 41 19.07 2.65 -1.07
N TYR A 42 18.73 2.24 0.14
CA TYR A 42 17.42 1.69 0.50
C TYR A 42 16.62 2.68 1.36
N THR A 43 15.30 2.62 1.25
CA THR A 43 14.37 3.37 2.12
C THR A 43 13.65 2.46 3.11
N TRP A 44 13.49 1.18 2.76
CA TRP A 44 12.97 0.14 3.64
C TRP A 44 14.09 -0.48 4.47
N ASN A 45 14.00 -0.36 5.78
CA ASN A 45 14.99 -0.94 6.69
C ASN A 45 14.65 -2.40 7.06
N VAL A 46 13.49 -2.90 6.61
CA VAL A 46 13.09 -4.31 6.72
C VAL A 46 13.38 -4.99 5.38
N ARG A 47 14.41 -5.84 5.37
CA ARG A 47 14.92 -6.49 4.15
C ARG A 47 13.87 -7.26 3.32
N PRO A 48 12.99 -8.10 3.91
CA PRO A 48 11.93 -8.76 3.15
C PRO A 48 10.96 -7.81 2.43
N LEU A 49 10.81 -6.58 2.92
CA LEU A 49 10.05 -5.55 2.20
C LEU A 49 10.87 -5.06 1.01
N GLU A 50 12.12 -4.63 1.21
CA GLU A 50 12.96 -4.15 0.09
C GLU A 50 13.05 -5.16 -1.06
N GLU A 51 13.18 -6.46 -0.75
CA GLU A 51 13.35 -7.56 -1.71
C GLU A 51 12.03 -8.23 -2.15
N ASP A 52 10.86 -7.76 -1.69
CA ASP A 52 9.53 -8.36 -1.95
C ASP A 52 9.48 -9.88 -1.70
N THR A 53 10.09 -10.33 -0.60
CA THR A 53 10.20 -11.75 -0.24
C THR A 53 9.04 -12.19 0.66
N GLY A 54 8.09 -12.94 0.08
CA GLY A 54 7.02 -13.60 0.84
C GLY A 54 7.52 -14.77 1.69
N TRP A 55 6.75 -15.12 2.73
CA TRP A 55 7.05 -16.23 3.65
C TRP A 55 5.82 -17.09 4.01
N ASN A 56 4.71 -16.92 3.31
CA ASN A 56 3.53 -17.76 3.44
C ASN A 56 3.09 -18.27 2.06
N ASP A 57 3.25 -19.57 1.80
CA ASP A 57 2.97 -20.18 0.49
C ASP A 57 1.49 -20.56 0.29
N SER A 58 0.65 -20.48 1.32
CA SER A 58 -0.77 -20.88 1.27
C SER A 58 -1.67 -19.83 1.92
N PRO A 59 -1.72 -18.61 1.35
CA PRO A 59 -2.40 -17.49 2.00
C PRO A 59 -3.93 -17.58 1.97
N LEU A 60 -4.49 -18.46 1.13
CA LEU A 60 -5.94 -18.60 0.91
C LEU A 60 -6.59 -19.72 1.73
N ASP A 61 -5.82 -20.43 2.57
CA ASP A 61 -6.37 -21.45 3.47
C ASP A 61 -7.24 -20.83 4.59
N SER A 62 -7.11 -19.52 4.81
CA SER A 62 -7.88 -18.71 5.75
C SER A 62 -8.23 -17.36 5.11
N ILE A 63 -9.20 -16.65 5.69
CA ILE A 63 -9.60 -15.28 5.35
C ILE A 63 -8.84 -14.27 6.23
N ASP A 64 -7.52 -14.43 6.30
CA ASP A 64 -6.63 -13.58 7.10
C ASP A 64 -5.91 -12.57 6.19
N PRO A 65 -6.12 -11.24 6.36
CA PRO A 65 -5.40 -10.24 5.58
C PRO A 65 -3.88 -10.29 5.80
N ASP A 66 -3.43 -10.70 6.99
CA ASP A 66 -1.99 -10.88 7.24
C ASP A 66 -1.44 -12.02 6.40
N ALA A 67 -2.19 -13.11 6.20
CA ALA A 67 -1.74 -14.21 5.34
C ALA A 67 -1.47 -13.76 3.90
N ILE A 68 -2.35 -12.92 3.33
CA ILE A 68 -2.15 -12.32 2.00
C ILE A 68 -0.90 -11.42 1.97
N ALA A 69 -0.71 -10.60 3.01
CA ALA A 69 0.45 -9.70 3.11
C ALA A 69 1.78 -10.44 3.35
N GLN A 70 1.74 -11.63 3.96
CA GLN A 70 2.89 -12.50 4.12
C GLN A 70 3.24 -13.23 2.82
N TYR A 71 2.27 -13.49 1.93
CA TYR A 71 2.53 -14.03 0.60
C TYR A 71 3.16 -12.97 -0.33
N ASP A 72 2.63 -11.74 -0.30
CA ASP A 72 3.17 -10.59 -1.03
C ASP A 72 3.39 -9.40 -0.09
N PRO A 73 4.64 -9.13 0.33
CA PRO A 73 4.97 -8.05 1.25
C PRO A 73 4.68 -6.63 0.73
N MET A 74 4.30 -6.47 -0.54
CA MET A 74 3.80 -5.19 -1.06
C MET A 74 2.63 -4.66 -0.23
N HIS A 75 1.77 -5.53 0.29
CA HIS A 75 0.67 -5.12 1.17
C HIS A 75 1.18 -4.52 2.49
N TYR A 76 2.26 -5.05 3.07
CA TYR A 76 2.90 -4.45 4.24
C TYR A 76 3.58 -3.12 3.93
N LYS A 77 4.14 -2.96 2.73
CA LYS A 77 4.65 -1.65 2.27
C LYS A 77 3.53 -0.62 2.24
N VAL A 78 2.41 -0.93 1.58
CA VAL A 78 1.25 -0.05 1.51
C VAL A 78 0.70 0.25 2.90
N ALA A 79 0.56 -0.76 3.78
CA ALA A 79 0.10 -0.55 5.15
C ALA A 79 1.01 0.40 5.96
N THR A 80 2.33 0.28 5.79
CA THR A 80 3.31 1.17 6.43
C THR A 80 3.22 2.59 5.88
N PHE A 81 3.04 2.74 4.57
CA PHE A 81 2.85 4.03 3.92
C PHE A 81 1.59 4.73 4.44
N MET A 82 0.45 4.03 4.46
CA MET A 82 -0.82 4.57 4.98
C MET A 82 -0.71 4.95 6.45
N SER A 83 -0.04 4.11 7.26
CA SER A 83 0.26 4.43 8.67
C SER A 83 1.09 5.70 8.84
N TYR A 84 2.03 5.97 7.91
CA TYR A 84 2.80 7.20 7.93
C TYR A 84 1.94 8.42 7.59
N LEU A 85 0.99 8.29 6.66
CA LEU A 85 0.00 9.33 6.38
C LEU A 85 -0.88 9.61 7.60
N ASP A 86 -1.36 8.57 8.30
CA ASP A 86 -2.15 8.72 9.53
C ASP A 86 -1.38 9.54 10.60
N LEU A 87 -0.08 9.28 10.76
CA LEU A 87 0.79 10.04 11.65
C LEU A 87 0.89 11.52 11.23
N LEU A 88 1.08 11.81 9.94
CA LEU A 88 1.19 13.19 9.44
C LEU A 88 -0.12 13.95 9.60
N ILE A 89 -1.24 13.31 9.26
CA ILE A 89 -2.58 13.88 9.42
C ILE A 89 -2.87 14.12 10.90
N ALA A 90 -2.57 13.17 11.78
CA ALA A 90 -2.78 13.33 13.23
C ALA A 90 -1.94 14.47 13.83
N ARG A 91 -0.70 14.66 13.39
CA ARG A 91 0.15 15.82 13.76
C ARG A 91 -0.47 17.13 13.27
N GLY A 92 -0.92 17.16 12.00
CA GLY A 92 -1.60 18.31 11.42
C GLY A 92 -2.86 18.68 12.20
N ASP A 93 -3.72 17.71 12.50
CA ASP A 93 -4.95 17.89 13.24
C ASP A 93 -4.71 18.37 14.68
N ALA A 94 -3.69 17.84 15.35
CA ALA A 94 -3.33 18.28 16.70
C ALA A 94 -2.89 19.75 16.72
N ALA A 95 -2.02 20.16 15.78
CA ALA A 95 -1.58 21.56 15.65
C ALA A 95 -2.73 22.48 15.25
N TYR A 96 -3.61 22.02 14.35
CA TYR A 96 -4.76 22.79 13.85
C TYR A 96 -5.74 23.15 14.97
N ARG A 97 -5.98 22.23 15.92
CA ARG A 97 -6.91 22.44 17.05
C ARG A 97 -6.46 23.52 18.04
N LEU A 98 -5.19 23.93 18.04
CA LEU A 98 -4.69 25.01 18.89
C LEU A 98 -5.14 26.41 18.42
N LEU A 99 -5.46 26.56 17.12
CA LEU A 99 -6.01 27.78 16.53
C LEU A 99 -5.12 29.04 16.67
N GLU A 100 -3.81 28.86 16.81
CA GLU A 100 -2.84 29.95 16.78
C GLU A 100 -2.23 30.11 15.38
N ARG A 101 -1.83 31.33 15.00
CA ARG A 101 -1.27 31.57 13.66
C ARG A 101 -0.09 30.65 13.35
N ASP A 102 0.81 30.47 14.32
CA ASP A 102 2.02 29.68 14.13
C ASP A 102 1.70 28.17 14.07
N THR A 103 0.75 27.68 14.88
CA THR A 103 0.33 26.28 14.85
C THR A 103 -0.50 25.94 13.62
N LEU A 104 -1.22 26.91 13.05
CA LEU A 104 -1.90 26.74 11.75
C LEU A 104 -0.89 26.64 10.60
N ASN A 105 0.23 27.37 10.67
CA ASN A 105 1.32 27.21 9.70
C ASN A 105 1.99 25.84 9.83
N GLU A 106 2.18 25.35 11.06
CA GLU A 106 2.67 24.00 11.32
C GLU A 106 1.71 22.92 10.78
N ALA A 107 0.41 23.03 11.04
CA ALA A 107 -0.59 22.12 10.51
C ALA A 107 -0.55 22.06 8.98
N ARG A 108 -0.45 23.22 8.31
CA ARG A 108 -0.28 23.30 6.85
C ARG A 108 0.96 22.54 6.38
N MET A 109 2.10 22.65 7.08
CA MET A 109 3.32 21.94 6.72
C MET A 109 3.07 20.42 6.73
N TRP A 110 2.43 19.88 7.78
CA TRP A 110 2.15 18.45 7.88
C TRP A 110 1.24 17.95 6.75
N TYR A 111 0.18 18.69 6.41
CA TYR A 111 -0.70 18.31 5.30
C TYR A 111 0.01 18.40 3.94
N VAL A 112 0.83 19.42 3.71
CA VAL A 112 1.62 19.53 2.46
C VAL A 112 2.64 18.39 2.36
N GLN A 113 3.25 17.99 3.47
CA GLN A 113 4.14 16.83 3.50
C GLN A 113 3.38 15.54 3.13
N ALA A 114 2.18 15.33 3.66
CA ALA A 114 1.35 14.18 3.30
C ALA A 114 0.97 14.18 1.81
N LEU A 115 0.57 15.33 1.26
CA LEU A 115 0.26 15.48 -0.17
C LEU A 115 1.48 15.21 -1.06
N ASN A 116 2.66 15.72 -0.70
CA ASN A 116 3.88 15.45 -1.45
C ASN A 116 4.27 13.96 -1.46
N LEU A 117 3.91 13.21 -0.42
CA LEU A 117 4.12 11.77 -0.36
C LEU A 117 3.10 10.98 -1.19
N LEU A 118 1.85 11.44 -1.22
CA LEU A 118 0.81 10.86 -2.07
C LEU A 118 1.06 11.10 -3.57
N GLY A 119 1.63 12.26 -3.89
CA GLY A 119 1.75 12.72 -5.27
C GLY A 119 0.41 13.23 -5.82
N ASP A 120 0.28 13.21 -7.13
CA ASP A 120 -0.94 13.63 -7.81
C ASP A 120 -2.02 12.56 -7.72
N GLU A 121 -3.26 12.98 -7.47
CA GLU A 121 -4.41 12.07 -7.50
C GLU A 121 -4.57 11.49 -8.90
N PRO A 122 -4.60 10.14 -9.05
CA PRO A 122 -4.74 9.52 -10.36
C PRO A 122 -6.12 9.83 -10.95
N TYR A 123 -6.15 10.34 -12.17
CA TYR A 123 -7.40 10.51 -12.90
C TYR A 123 -7.93 9.14 -13.38
N ILE A 124 -9.08 8.73 -12.85
CA ILE A 124 -9.77 7.51 -13.27
C ILE A 124 -10.87 7.90 -14.25
N SER A 125 -10.82 7.37 -15.48
CA SER A 125 -11.94 7.51 -16.40
C SER A 125 -13.10 6.62 -15.95
N PHE A 126 -14.28 7.20 -15.82
CA PHE A 126 -15.52 6.45 -15.55
C PHE A 126 -16.14 5.86 -16.83
N ASP A 127 -15.51 6.07 -17.99
CA ASP A 127 -15.83 5.38 -19.24
C ASP A 127 -15.30 3.94 -19.18
N ALA A 128 -15.74 3.17 -18.19
CA ALA A 128 -15.57 1.73 -18.25
C ALA A 128 -16.41 1.24 -19.44
N ASP A 129 -15.80 0.48 -20.34
CA ASP A 129 -16.46 -0.27 -21.42
C ASP A 129 -17.33 -1.41 -20.84
N TRP A 130 -18.16 -1.10 -19.85
CA TRP A 130 -19.05 -2.02 -19.18
C TRP A 130 -20.29 -2.24 -20.04
N SER A 131 -20.36 -3.41 -20.67
CA SER A 131 -21.57 -3.86 -21.37
C SER A 131 -22.62 -4.34 -20.38
N ALA A 132 -23.86 -3.85 -20.50
CA ALA A 132 -25.00 -4.31 -19.71
C ALA A 132 -25.43 -5.73 -20.15
N LEU A 133 -24.72 -6.75 -19.64
CA LEU A 133 -25.02 -8.16 -19.85
C LEU A 133 -26.26 -8.60 -19.06
N THR A 134 -26.96 -9.63 -19.55
CA THR A 134 -28.00 -10.27 -18.74
C THR A 134 -27.35 -11.06 -17.59
N LEU A 135 -28.11 -11.32 -16.51
CA LEU A 135 -27.61 -12.14 -15.40
C LEU A 135 -27.19 -13.54 -15.86
N GLY A 136 -27.90 -14.12 -16.85
CA GLY A 136 -27.56 -15.42 -17.41
C GLY A 136 -26.21 -15.44 -18.12
N ASP A 137 -25.92 -14.39 -18.89
CA ASP A 137 -24.64 -14.25 -19.60
C ASP A 137 -23.48 -13.97 -18.63
N ALA A 138 -23.69 -13.11 -17.63
CA ALA A 138 -22.68 -12.76 -16.63
C ALA A 138 -22.35 -13.91 -15.67
N ALA A 139 -23.33 -14.74 -15.31
CA ALA A 139 -23.15 -15.91 -14.44
C ALA A 139 -22.79 -17.20 -15.21
N SER A 140 -22.44 -17.09 -16.50
CA SER A 140 -22.11 -18.23 -17.34
C SER A 140 -20.88 -19.00 -16.83
N GLU A 141 -21.07 -20.29 -16.54
CA GLU A 141 -19.99 -21.21 -16.16
C GLU A 141 -18.95 -21.38 -17.27
N VAL A 142 -19.36 -21.23 -18.53
CA VAL A 142 -18.45 -21.26 -19.69
C VAL A 142 -17.49 -20.08 -19.60
N THR A 143 -18.00 -18.87 -19.40
CA THR A 143 -17.19 -17.66 -19.23
C THR A 143 -16.24 -17.77 -18.04
N ARG A 144 -16.71 -18.30 -16.90
CA ARG A 144 -15.87 -18.52 -15.71
C ARG A 144 -14.71 -19.48 -16.01
N ARG A 145 -14.99 -20.58 -16.71
CA ARG A 145 -13.99 -21.57 -17.09
C ARG A 145 -12.97 -20.99 -18.07
N ASP A 146 -13.43 -20.30 -19.11
CA ASP A 146 -12.57 -19.69 -20.12
C ASP A 146 -11.61 -18.67 -19.49
N TYR A 147 -12.12 -17.87 -18.52
CA TYR A 147 -11.30 -16.95 -17.74
C TYR A 147 -10.22 -17.68 -16.91
N GLN A 148 -10.57 -18.79 -16.24
CA GLN A 148 -9.60 -19.59 -15.49
C GLN A 148 -8.52 -20.21 -16.40
N GLU A 149 -8.91 -20.73 -17.57
CA GLU A 149 -7.96 -21.25 -18.56
C GLU A 149 -7.03 -20.13 -19.08
N ALA A 150 -7.56 -18.94 -19.34
CA ALA A 150 -6.78 -17.77 -19.73
C ALA A 150 -5.76 -17.33 -18.65
N LEU A 151 -6.17 -17.28 -17.38
CA LEU A 151 -5.27 -16.99 -16.26
C LEU A 151 -4.12 -18.01 -16.16
N LEU A 152 -4.43 -19.30 -16.34
CA LEU A 152 -3.43 -20.37 -16.35
C LEU A 152 -2.46 -20.25 -17.53
N ALA A 153 -2.95 -19.84 -18.70
CA ALA A 153 -2.12 -19.60 -19.89
C ALA A 153 -1.14 -18.44 -19.67
N VAL A 154 -1.63 -17.32 -19.11
CA VAL A 154 -0.79 -16.16 -18.74
C VAL A 154 0.29 -16.56 -17.74
N ARG A 155 -0.08 -17.30 -16.69
CA ARG A 155 0.88 -17.78 -15.69
C ARG A 155 1.96 -18.67 -16.28
N ARG A 156 1.64 -19.46 -17.31
CA ARG A 156 2.58 -20.34 -18.02
C ARG A 156 3.36 -19.63 -19.13
N LEU A 157 3.15 -18.33 -19.34
CA LEU A 157 3.76 -17.54 -20.41
C LEU A 157 3.53 -18.16 -21.80
N VAL A 158 2.34 -18.75 -22.02
CA VAL A 158 1.96 -19.27 -23.33
C VAL A 158 1.76 -18.07 -24.27
N PRO A 159 2.37 -18.06 -25.47
CA PRO A 159 2.20 -16.96 -26.42
C PRO A 159 0.72 -16.82 -26.81
N ALA A 160 0.28 -15.58 -26.99
CA ALA A 160 -1.10 -15.29 -27.39
C ALA A 160 -1.41 -15.99 -28.72
N PRO A 161 -2.63 -16.54 -28.89
CA PRO A 161 -3.01 -17.17 -30.15
C PRO A 161 -2.98 -16.17 -31.30
N GLU A 162 -2.49 -16.60 -32.47
CA GLU A 162 -2.41 -15.75 -33.68
C GLU A 162 -3.79 -15.40 -34.27
N THR A 163 -4.83 -16.15 -33.87
CA THR A 163 -6.22 -15.91 -34.29
C THR A 163 -6.92 -14.92 -33.36
N ARG A 164 -7.40 -13.80 -33.91
CA ARG A 164 -8.30 -12.88 -33.20
C ARG A 164 -9.63 -13.57 -32.86
N THR A 165 -10.09 -13.39 -31.63
CA THR A 165 -11.39 -13.84 -31.13
C THR A 165 -12.34 -12.64 -31.00
N ALA A 166 -13.63 -12.89 -30.75
CA ALA A 166 -14.67 -11.86 -30.79
C ALA A 166 -14.47 -10.69 -29.79
N ASN A 167 -13.65 -10.89 -28.74
CA ASN A 167 -13.37 -9.90 -27.70
C ASN A 167 -11.87 -9.55 -27.58
N SER A 168 -11.05 -9.88 -28.60
CA SER A 168 -9.60 -9.59 -28.64
C SER A 168 -9.24 -8.38 -29.49
#